data_AF-A0AAV9F215-F1
#
_entry.id   AF-A0AAV9F215-F1
#
_cell.length_a   1.000
_cell.length_b   1.000
_cell.length_c   1.000
_cell.angle_alpha   90.00
_cell.angle_beta   90.00
_cell.angle_gamma   90.00
#
_symmetry.space_group_name_H-M   'P 1'
#
loop_
_entity.id
_entity.type
_entity.pdbx_description
1 polymer ?
#
loop_
_entity_poly.entity_id
_entity_poly.type
_entity_poly.pdbx_seq_one_letter_code
_entity_poly.pdbx_strand_id
1 'polypeptide(L)'
;MCLTEGSLGLDCCWKRCVDLKNDSFNCGRCGKYYRPRTCDIFPRMCLTEGSLGPDCCGKRCVDLKNDSFNCGRCGKAVESTDAKAKTNGLSF
;
A
#
# COMPACT_ATOMS: atom_id res chain seq x y z
N MET A 1 10.19 6.40 -33.41
CA MET A 1 11.54 6.53 -32.82
C MET A 1 11.53 7.77 -31.94
N CYS A 2 12.12 7.73 -30.75
CA CYS A 2 12.32 8.95 -29.95
C CYS A 2 13.05 9.99 -30.78
N LEU A 3 12.41 11.10 -31.09
CA LEU A 3 12.99 12.19 -31.88
C LEU A 3 13.73 13.13 -30.93
N THR A 4 14.98 12.79 -30.65
CA THR A 4 16.11 13.65 -30.22
C THR A 4 15.99 14.61 -29.04
N GLU A 5 14.85 14.99 -28.50
CA GLU A 5 14.74 15.58 -27.18
C GLU A 5 13.46 15.05 -26.53
N GLY A 6 13.58 14.54 -25.31
CA GLY A 6 12.51 13.84 -24.59
C GLY A 6 11.21 14.64 -24.70
N SER A 7 10.26 14.08 -25.47
CA SER A 7 8.91 14.62 -25.61
C SER A 7 8.34 14.85 -24.21
N LEU A 8 8.28 16.13 -23.80
CA LEU A 8 7.72 16.65 -22.55
C LEU A 8 7.66 15.60 -21.40
N GLY A 9 8.82 15.35 -20.77
CA GLY A 9 8.89 14.52 -19.56
C GLY A 9 8.95 13.00 -19.77
N LEU A 10 9.16 12.53 -20.99
CA LEU A 10 9.38 11.12 -21.32
C LEU A 10 10.85 10.84 -21.69
N ASP A 11 11.37 9.70 -21.26
CA ASP A 11 12.71 9.22 -21.56
C ASP A 11 12.70 8.14 -22.64
N CYS A 12 13.84 7.92 -23.27
CA CYS A 12 13.96 6.94 -24.34
C CYS A 12 14.48 5.60 -23.85
N CYS A 13 13.59 4.61 -23.83
CA CYS A 13 13.89 3.23 -23.50
C CYS A 13 13.62 2.33 -24.70
N TRP A 14 14.63 1.57 -25.16
CA TRP A 14 14.50 0.63 -26.29
C TRP A 14 13.77 1.20 -27.51
N LYS A 15 14.15 2.41 -27.93
CA LYS A 15 13.56 3.14 -29.08
C LYS A 15 12.09 3.57 -28.92
N ARG A 16 11.54 3.49 -27.70
CA ARG A 16 10.20 3.96 -27.30
C ARG A 16 10.30 5.09 -26.27
N CYS A 17 9.32 6.00 -26.25
CA CYS A 17 9.19 6.98 -25.17
C CYS A 17 8.51 6.32 -23.96
N VAL A 18 9.08 6.53 -22.77
CA VAL A 18 8.61 5.96 -21.51
C VAL A 18 8.61 7.04 -20.43
N ASP A 19 7.54 7.12 -19.65
CA ASP A 19 7.46 8.02 -18.50
C ASP A 19 8.17 7.37 -17.31
N LEU A 20 9.42 7.74 -17.03
CA LEU A 20 10.16 7.16 -15.90
C LEU A 20 9.61 7.58 -14.52
N LYS A 21 8.73 8.59 -14.46
CA LYS A 21 8.08 9.02 -13.22
C LYS A 21 6.86 8.18 -12.90
N ASN A 22 6.11 7.76 -13.93
CA ASN A 22 4.85 7.05 -13.76
C ASN A 22 4.89 5.57 -14.18
N ASP A 23 5.94 5.11 -14.86
CA ASP A 23 6.11 3.71 -15.25
C ASP A 23 6.79 2.90 -14.15
N SER A 24 6.03 1.98 -13.55
CA SER A 24 6.52 1.04 -12.54
C SER A 24 7.60 0.08 -13.04
N PHE A 25 7.73 -0.16 -14.34
CA PHE A 25 8.76 -1.01 -14.94
C PHE A 25 10.05 -0.24 -15.26
N ASN A 26 10.00 1.10 -15.28
CA ASN A 26 11.09 1.97 -15.71
C ASN A 26 11.32 3.14 -14.73
N CYS A 27 11.10 2.93 -13.42
CA CYS A 27 11.14 3.98 -12.41
C CYS A 27 12.53 4.64 -12.30
N GLY A 28 12.65 5.89 -12.78
CA GLY A 28 13.87 6.70 -12.79
C GLY A 28 14.98 6.25 -13.75
N ARG A 29 14.88 5.09 -14.41
CA ARG A 29 15.69 4.67 -15.57
C ARG A 29 15.05 3.45 -16.24
N CYS A 30 15.37 3.25 -17.52
CA CYS A 30 14.92 2.10 -18.28
C CYS A 30 15.27 0.77 -17.60
N GLY A 31 14.29 -0.14 -17.53
CA GLY A 31 14.42 -1.48 -16.94
C GLY A 31 14.50 -1.50 -15.41
N LYS A 32 14.37 -0.36 -14.74
CA LYS A 32 14.34 -0.32 -13.28
C LYS A 32 12.92 -0.51 -12.77
N TYR A 33 12.65 -1.72 -12.29
CA TYR A 33 11.37 -2.03 -11.66
C TYR A 33 11.23 -1.32 -10.31
N TYR A 34 10.09 -0.66 -10.09
CA TYR A 34 9.68 -0.17 -8.79
C TYR A 34 9.34 -1.36 -7.90
N ARG A 35 10.16 -1.59 -6.86
CA ARG A 35 9.84 -2.50 -5.78
C ARG A 35 9.39 -1.68 -4.58
N PRO A 36 8.08 -1.62 -4.29
CA PRO A 36 7.62 -0.94 -3.10
C PRO A 36 8.29 -1.55 -1.86
N ARG A 37 8.77 -0.69 -0.96
CA ARG A 37 9.28 -1.15 0.33
C ARG A 37 8.09 -1.57 1.17
N THR A 38 7.98 -2.85 1.40
CA THR A 38 6.89 -3.46 2.17
C THR A 38 7.42 -3.94 3.53
N CYS A 39 6.52 -4.13 4.48
CA CYS A 39 6.91 -4.45 5.86
C CYS A 39 7.59 -5.81 6.03
N ASP A 40 7.43 -6.73 5.06
CA ASP A 40 8.14 -8.03 5.00
C ASP A 40 9.64 -7.85 4.74
N ILE A 41 10.04 -6.76 4.10
CA ILE A 41 11.44 -6.42 3.84
C ILE A 41 11.93 -5.35 4.84
N PHE A 42 11.07 -4.41 5.21
CA PHE A 42 11.37 -3.30 6.12
C PHE A 42 10.37 -3.22 7.28
N PRO A 43 10.45 -4.12 8.28
CA PRO A 43 9.46 -4.18 9.36
C PRO A 43 9.43 -2.90 10.21
N ARG A 44 10.56 -2.19 10.29
CA ARG A 44 10.65 -0.89 11.01
C ARG A 44 9.75 0.19 10.41
N MET A 45 9.28 0.03 9.17
CA MET A 45 8.34 0.97 8.55
C MET A 45 6.94 0.94 9.19
N CYS A 46 6.60 -0.13 9.92
CA CYS A 46 5.37 -0.20 10.72
C CYS A 46 5.51 0.46 12.09
N LEU A 47 6.73 0.83 12.49
CA LEU A 47 6.98 1.50 13.77
C LEU A 47 7.09 3.02 13.62
N THR A 48 7.04 3.53 12.39
CA THR A 48 7.09 4.96 12.12
C THR A 48 5.76 5.62 12.47
N GLU A 49 5.82 6.85 12.94
CA GLU A 49 4.65 7.69 13.18
C GLU A 49 3.85 7.86 11.88
N GLY A 50 2.53 7.68 11.96
CA GLY A 50 1.63 7.70 10.80
C GLY A 50 1.48 6.35 10.06
N SER A 51 2.14 5.28 10.50
CA SER A 51 1.81 3.93 10.04
C SER A 51 0.44 3.48 10.55
N LEU A 52 -0.20 2.56 9.84
CA LEU A 52 -1.52 2.01 10.20
C LEU A 52 -1.49 1.09 11.43
N GLY A 53 -0.30 0.78 11.93
CA GLY A 53 -0.10 -0.06 13.10
C GLY A 53 1.25 -0.75 13.09
N PRO A 54 1.66 -1.34 14.23
CA PRO A 54 3.00 -1.89 14.42
C PRO A 54 3.22 -3.25 13.74
N ASP A 55 2.15 -3.94 13.34
CA ASP A 55 2.21 -5.33 12.92
C ASP A 55 2.27 -5.46 11.39
N CYS A 56 3.14 -6.34 10.88
CA CYS A 56 3.24 -6.59 9.45
C CYS A 56 2.31 -7.72 9.01
N CYS A 57 1.37 -7.40 8.12
CA CYS A 57 0.40 -8.33 7.58
C CYS A 57 0.27 -8.24 6.07
N GLY A 58 0.57 -9.34 5.36
CA GLY A 58 0.39 -9.40 3.90
C GLY A 58 1.10 -8.25 3.17
N LYS A 59 2.32 -7.87 3.61
CA LYS A 59 3.13 -6.75 3.10
C LYS A 59 2.67 -5.35 3.51
N ARG A 60 1.65 -5.23 4.36
CA ARG A 60 1.11 -3.95 4.86
C ARG A 60 1.22 -3.87 6.39
N CYS A 61 1.38 -2.66 6.90
CA CYS A 61 1.30 -2.41 8.34
C CYS A 61 -0.18 -2.39 8.77
N VAL A 62 -0.49 -3.05 9.88
CA VAL A 62 -1.82 -3.13 10.49
C VAL A 62 -1.68 -3.06 12.01
N ASP A 63 -2.75 -2.73 12.70
CA ASP A 63 -2.82 -2.81 14.16
C ASP A 63 -3.66 -4.03 14.55
N LEU A 64 -3.02 -5.13 14.97
CA LEU A 64 -3.76 -6.35 15.32
C LEU A 64 -4.67 -6.17 16.55
N LYS A 65 -4.56 -5.07 17.30
CA LYS A 65 -5.42 -4.79 18.45
C LYS A 65 -6.70 -4.08 18.03
N ASN A 66 -6.63 -3.18 17.06
CA ASN A 66 -7.72 -2.28 16.70
C ASN A 66 -8.33 -2.57 15.32
N ASP A 67 -7.62 -3.30 14.45
CA ASP A 67 -8.11 -3.67 13.12
C ASP A 67 -9.10 -4.83 13.22
N SER A 68 -10.38 -4.54 12.95
CA SER A 68 -11.47 -5.53 12.96
C SER A 68 -11.29 -6.64 11.93
N PHE A 69 -10.52 -6.42 10.86
CA PHE A 69 -10.22 -7.42 9.84
C PHE A 69 -8.96 -8.25 10.15
N ASN A 70 -8.15 -7.84 11.13
CA ASN A 70 -6.90 -8.49 11.50
C ASN A 70 -6.78 -8.71 13.03
N CYS A 71 -7.90 -8.77 13.74
CA CYS A 71 -7.89 -8.78 15.20
C CYS A 71 -7.21 -10.05 15.75
N GLY A 72 -6.12 -9.86 16.49
CA GLY A 72 -5.31 -10.90 17.13
C GLY A 72 -4.40 -11.70 16.20
N ARG A 73 -4.67 -11.77 14.90
CA ARG A 73 -3.74 -12.28 13.88
C ARG A 73 -4.13 -11.82 12.48
N CYS A 74 -3.15 -11.83 11.58
CA CYS A 74 -3.35 -11.59 10.16
C CYS A 74 -4.51 -12.34 9.52
N GLY A 75 -5.35 -11.62 8.78
CA GLY A 75 -6.47 -12.19 8.03
C GLY A 75 -7.56 -12.81 8.91
N LYS A 76 -7.52 -12.58 10.22
CA LYS A 76 -8.59 -12.96 11.13
C LYS A 76 -9.51 -11.76 11.29
N ALA A 77 -10.53 -11.70 10.45
CA ALA A 77 -11.69 -10.89 10.75
C ALA A 77 -12.30 -11.40 12.05
N VAL A 78 -12.65 -10.50 12.97
CA VAL A 78 -13.63 -10.87 13.98
C VAL A 78 -14.94 -11.14 13.25
N GLU A 79 -15.50 -12.34 13.38
CA GLU A 79 -16.91 -12.53 13.06
C GLU A 79 -17.67 -11.61 13.99
N SER A 80 -18.13 -10.47 13.47
CA SER A 80 -19.00 -9.58 14.20
C SER A 80 -20.35 -10.26 14.34
N THR A 81 -20.50 -11.10 15.37
CA THR A 81 -21.84 -11.44 15.87
C THR A 81 -22.53 -10.25 16.54
N ASP A 82 -21.87 -9.08 16.58
CA ASP A 82 -22.37 -7.85 17.20
C ASP A 82 -22.78 -6.76 16.20
N ALA A 83 -23.56 -7.12 15.19
CA ALA A 83 -24.54 -6.19 14.61
C ALA A 83 -25.72 -5.94 15.57
N LYS A 84 -25.48 -5.86 16.89
CA LYS A 84 -26.51 -5.71 17.91
C LYS A 84 -26.05 -4.82 19.06
N ALA A 85 -25.98 -3.51 18.80
CA ALA A 85 -26.31 -2.48 19.80
C ALA A 85 -26.35 -1.07 19.18
N LYS A 86 -27.48 -0.72 18.55
CA LYS A 86 -28.07 0.62 18.70
C LYS A 86 -29.58 0.46 18.90
N THR A 87 -29.99 -0.24 19.95
CA THR A 87 -31.22 0.13 20.64
C THR A 87 -30.92 1.41 21.40
N ASN A 88 -31.01 2.54 20.70
CA ASN A 88 -31.27 3.80 21.37
C ASN A 88 -32.64 3.65 22.02
N GLY A 89 -32.67 3.71 23.35
CA GLY A 89 -33.90 3.76 24.12
C GLY A 89 -34.76 4.93 23.64
N LEU A 90 -35.89 4.61 23.03
CA LEU A 90 -37.04 5.47 22.86
C LEU A 90 -38.24 4.62 23.28
N SER A 91 -38.54 4.70 24.57
CA SER A 91 -39.85 4.39 25.09
C SER A 91 -40.80 5.50 24.65
N PHE A 92 -41.82 5.17 23.89
CA PHE A 92 -43.10 5.88 23.86
C PHE A 92 -44.17 4.94 24.39
#